data_AF-A0AAV2RWG7-F1
#
_entry.id   AF-A0AAV2RWG7-F1
#
_cell.length_a   1.000
_cell.length_b   1.000
_cell.length_c   1.000
_cell.angle_alpha   90.00
_cell.angle_beta   90.00
_cell.angle_gamma   90.00
#
_symmetry.space_group_name_H-M   'P 1'
#
loop_
_entity.id
_entity.type
_entity.pdbx_description
1 polymer ?
#
loop_
_entity_poly.entity_id
_entity_poly.type
_entity_poly.pdbx_seq_one_letter_code
_entity_poly.pdbx_strand_id
1 'polypeptide(L)'
;FDNIICSGLMELPSCTITVPIISKYGRKIPGMIFFFTAGVCLLVLPFISSDMQWLRMTLALLVKGLGSMGWAALYLHCTELFPTEVRILGLGTSGVMSSIGSSVSPYISNMLTPVVPWAPSVIFGSASILGSLAITLLPESKGVPMADTIHDLETRDYSKFLRDPKAQITAVAKTQSYTSLPSLNHA
;
A
#
# COMPACT_ATOMS: atom_id res chain seq x y z
N PHE A 1 -14.62 -27.50 2.42
CA PHE A 1 -13.68 -27.51 1.30
C PHE A 1 -14.14 -26.59 0.18
N ASP A 2 -15.40 -26.62 -0.22
CA ASP A 2 -15.95 -25.81 -1.32
C ASP A 2 -15.68 -24.29 -1.19
N ASN A 3 -15.93 -23.69 -0.02
CA ASN A 3 -15.68 -22.26 0.19
C ASN A 3 -14.20 -21.86 0.03
N ILE A 4 -13.26 -22.75 0.39
CA ILE A 4 -11.82 -22.49 0.26
C ILE A 4 -11.41 -22.52 -1.20
N ILE A 5 -11.94 -23.48 -1.97
CA ILE A 5 -11.70 -23.58 -3.41
C ILE A 5 -12.26 -22.34 -4.12
N CYS A 6 -13.50 -21.93 -3.83
CA CYS A 6 -14.09 -20.71 -4.38
C CYS A 6 -13.26 -19.45 -4.04
N SER A 7 -12.73 -19.38 -2.81
CA SER A 7 -11.89 -18.26 -2.38
C SER A 7 -10.56 -18.20 -3.14
N GLY A 8 -9.90 -19.34 -3.35
CA GLY A 8 -8.66 -19.40 -4.13
C GLY A 8 -8.88 -19.12 -5.62
N LEU A 9 -9.99 -19.61 -6.19
CA LEU A 9 -10.33 -19.35 -7.59
C LEU A 9 -10.57 -17.87 -7.86
N MET A 10 -11.06 -17.11 -6.87
CA MET A 10 -11.35 -15.69 -7.00
C MET A 10 -10.13 -14.77 -6.83
N GLU A 11 -9.05 -15.26 -6.23
CA GLU A 11 -7.79 -14.52 -6.13
C GLU A 11 -7.08 -14.38 -7.49
N LEU A 12 -7.10 -15.44 -8.30
CA LEU A 12 -6.50 -15.44 -9.64
C LEU A 12 -7.03 -14.31 -10.55
N PRO A 13 -8.36 -14.18 -10.80
CA PRO A 13 -8.88 -13.11 -11.64
C PRO A 13 -8.68 -11.73 -11.01
N SER A 14 -8.70 -11.63 -9.68
CA SER A 14 -8.48 -10.36 -8.98
C SER A 14 -7.11 -9.77 -9.34
N CYS A 15 -6.05 -10.59 -9.34
CA CYS A 15 -4.71 -10.16 -9.73
C CYS A 15 -4.63 -9.76 -11.20
N THR A 16 -5.22 -10.54 -12.12
CA THR A 16 -5.17 -10.28 -13.56
C THR A 16 -5.94 -9.02 -13.96
N ILE A 17 -7.07 -8.74 -13.31
CA ILE A 17 -7.92 -7.57 -13.57
C ILE A 17 -7.32 -6.30 -12.97
N THR A 18 -6.52 -6.41 -11.91
CA THR A 18 -5.92 -5.24 -11.23
C THR A 18 -4.94 -4.48 -12.13
N VAL A 19 -4.11 -5.19 -12.88
CA VAL A 19 -3.08 -4.60 -13.77
C VAL A 19 -3.66 -3.63 -14.82
N PRO A 20 -4.67 -4.02 -15.64
CA PRO A 20 -5.24 -3.10 -16.63
C PRO A 20 -6.00 -1.93 -16.00
N ILE A 21 -6.61 -2.14 -14.83
CA ILE A 21 -7.32 -1.05 -14.11
C ILE A 21 -6.34 0.02 -13.63
N ILE A 22 -5.22 -0.40 -13.02
CA ILE A 22 -4.17 0.52 -12.57
C ILE A 22 -3.56 1.28 -13.74
N SER A 23 -3.32 0.60 -14.86
CA SER A 23 -2.78 1.22 -16.08
C SER A 23 -3.73 2.29 -16.65
N LYS A 24 -5.05 2.06 -16.61
CA LYS A 24 -6.04 2.97 -17.21
C LYS A 24 -6.44 4.14 -16.30
N TYR A 25 -6.62 3.91 -15.00
CA TYR A 25 -7.15 4.90 -14.05
C TYR A 25 -6.10 5.53 -13.13
N GLY A 26 -4.82 5.14 -13.28
CA GLY A 26 -3.73 5.58 -12.42
C GLY A 26 -3.54 4.67 -11.20
N ARG A 27 -2.51 4.96 -10.39
CA ARG A 27 -2.03 4.05 -9.33
C ARG A 27 -2.77 4.17 -7.99
N LYS A 28 -3.21 5.38 -7.61
CA LYS A 28 -3.83 5.64 -6.29
C LYS A 28 -5.34 5.41 -6.26
N ILE A 29 -6.06 5.96 -7.26
CA ILE A 29 -7.52 5.94 -7.37
C ILE A 29 -8.11 4.53 -7.27
N PRO A 30 -7.63 3.50 -8.00
CA PRO A 30 -8.23 2.17 -7.91
C PRO A 30 -8.06 1.54 -6.54
N GLY A 31 -6.89 1.70 -5.89
CA GLY A 31 -6.67 1.21 -4.53
C GLY A 31 -7.66 1.81 -3.52
N MET A 32 -7.89 3.13 -3.58
CA MET A 32 -8.87 3.81 -2.74
C MET A 32 -10.29 3.28 -2.95
N ILE A 33 -10.72 3.15 -4.21
CA ILE A 33 -12.05 2.65 -4.57
C ILE A 33 -12.24 1.22 -4.10
N PHE A 34 -11.23 0.35 -4.24
CA PHE A 34 -11.31 -1.03 -3.79
C PHE A 34 -11.45 -1.14 -2.28
N PHE A 35 -10.61 -0.44 -1.50
CA PHE A 35 -10.71 -0.46 -0.03
C PHE A 35 -12.00 0.18 0.48
N PHE A 36 -12.48 1.25 -0.16
CA PHE A 36 -13.74 1.89 0.20
C PHE A 36 -14.93 0.96 -0.07
N THR A 37 -14.99 0.36 -1.26
CA THR A 37 -16.05 -0.57 -1.65
C THR A 37 -16.02 -1.83 -0.78
N ALA A 38 -14.84 -2.34 -0.46
CA ALA A 38 -14.68 -3.46 0.47
C ALA A 38 -15.20 -3.14 1.88
N GLY A 39 -14.89 -1.94 2.40
CA GLY A 39 -15.39 -1.48 3.69
C GLY A 39 -16.91 -1.34 3.73
N VAL A 40 -17.51 -0.75 2.70
CA VAL A 40 -18.98 -0.64 2.57
C VAL A 40 -19.62 -2.03 2.50
N CYS A 41 -19.06 -2.93 1.71
CA CYS A 41 -19.55 -4.30 1.61
C CYS A 41 -19.51 -5.04 2.96
N LEU A 42 -18.46 -4.83 3.76
CA LEU A 42 -18.33 -5.40 5.09
C LEU A 42 -19.33 -4.81 6.10
N LEU A 43 -19.67 -3.52 5.97
CA LEU A 43 -20.71 -2.87 6.78
C LEU A 43 -22.12 -3.33 6.44
N VAL A 44 -22.38 -3.71 5.19
CA VAL A 44 -23.68 -4.23 4.75
C VAL A 44 -23.87 -5.70 5.18
N LEU A 45 -22.78 -6.46 5.32
CA LEU A 45 -22.80 -7.88 5.71
C LEU A 45 -23.67 -8.22 6.94
N PRO A 46 -23.65 -7.48 8.07
CA PRO A 46 -24.49 -7.77 9.23
C PRO A 46 -25.99 -7.50 9.03
N PHE A 47 -26.38 -6.69 8.03
CA PHE A 47 -27.79 -6.45 7.71
C PHE A 47 -28.43 -7.59 6.91
N ILE A 48 -27.63 -8.51 6.38
CA ILE A 48 -28.10 -9.67 5.63
C ILE A 48 -28.50 -10.77 6.61
N SER A 49 -29.75 -11.22 6.51
CA SER A 49 -30.30 -12.28 7.35
C SER A 49 -29.57 -13.61 7.16
N SER A 50 -29.49 -14.40 8.24
CA SER A 50 -28.81 -15.70 8.25
C SER A 50 -29.39 -16.72 7.27
N ASP A 51 -30.63 -16.53 6.81
CA ASP A 51 -31.31 -17.41 5.85
C ASP A 51 -30.68 -17.37 4.45
N MET A 52 -29.98 -16.28 4.09
CA MET A 52 -29.35 -16.13 2.77
C MET A 52 -27.84 -16.39 2.83
N GLN A 53 -27.46 -17.64 3.12
CA GLN A 53 -26.05 -18.05 3.22
C GLN A 53 -25.27 -17.80 1.91
N TRP A 54 -25.90 -18.00 0.75
CA TRP A 54 -25.28 -17.76 -0.55
C TRP A 54 -24.86 -16.30 -0.72
N LEU A 55 -25.69 -15.35 -0.27
CA LEU A 55 -25.43 -13.92 -0.38
C LEU A 55 -24.31 -13.47 0.56
N ARG A 56 -24.23 -14.04 1.76
CA ARG A 56 -23.13 -13.78 2.70
C ARG A 56 -21.79 -14.27 2.13
N MET A 57 -21.80 -15.43 1.47
CA MET A 57 -20.60 -15.97 0.83
C MET A 57 -20.15 -15.13 -0.36
N THR A 58 -21.06 -14.70 -1.24
CA THR A 58 -20.69 -13.84 -2.38
C THR A 58 -20.15 -12.49 -1.94
N LEU A 59 -20.71 -11.86 -0.91
CA LEU A 59 -20.17 -10.63 -0.33
C LEU A 59 -18.79 -10.85 0.31
N ALA A 60 -18.61 -11.93 1.09
CA ALA A 60 -17.32 -12.24 1.71
C ALA A 60 -16.23 -12.47 0.66
N LEU A 61 -16.57 -13.18 -0.41
CA LEU A 61 -15.71 -13.39 -1.56
C LEU A 61 -15.40 -12.05 -2.27
N LEU A 62 -16.39 -11.19 -2.48
CA LEU A 62 -16.21 -9.86 -3.05
C LEU A 62 -15.23 -9.01 -2.25
N VAL A 63 -15.38 -8.97 -0.92
CA VAL A 63 -14.47 -8.24 -0.01
C VAL A 63 -13.06 -8.79 -0.12
N LYS A 64 -12.90 -10.12 -0.12
CA LYS A 64 -11.58 -10.76 -0.27
C LYS A 64 -10.92 -10.41 -1.60
N GLY A 65 -11.68 -10.44 -2.70
CA GLY A 65 -11.20 -10.04 -4.02
C GLY A 65 -10.77 -8.58 -4.06
N LEU A 66 -11.65 -7.67 -3.65
CA LEU A 66 -11.36 -6.22 -3.60
C LEU A 66 -10.16 -5.91 -2.70
N GLY A 67 -10.03 -6.58 -1.56
CA GLY A 67 -8.88 -6.44 -0.66
C GLY A 67 -7.57 -6.86 -1.33
N SER A 68 -7.56 -7.97 -2.07
CA SER A 68 -6.40 -8.41 -2.86
C SER A 68 -6.01 -7.40 -3.93
N MET A 69 -6.99 -6.89 -4.68
CA MET A 69 -6.76 -5.86 -5.71
C MET A 69 -6.21 -4.56 -5.10
N GLY A 70 -6.77 -4.13 -3.96
CA GLY A 70 -6.31 -2.95 -3.21
C GLY A 70 -4.89 -3.10 -2.70
N TRP A 71 -4.54 -4.27 -2.15
CA TRP A 71 -3.18 -4.57 -1.71
C TRP A 71 -2.17 -4.55 -2.86
N ALA A 72 -2.50 -5.17 -3.99
CA ALA A 72 -1.64 -5.18 -5.18
C ALA A 72 -1.42 -3.76 -5.73
N ALA A 73 -2.46 -2.92 -5.77
CA ALA A 73 -2.34 -1.52 -6.19
C ALA A 73 -1.44 -0.71 -5.25
N LEU A 74 -1.61 -0.87 -3.93
CA LEU A 74 -0.77 -0.19 -2.93
C LEU A 74 0.69 -0.65 -3.01
N TYR A 75 0.92 -1.95 -3.18
CA TYR A 75 2.26 -2.50 -3.34
C TYR A 75 2.96 -1.91 -4.57
N LEU A 76 2.28 -1.89 -5.72
CA LEU A 76 2.80 -1.25 -6.93
C LEU A 76 3.13 0.23 -6.69
N HIS A 77 2.25 0.96 -6.02
CA HIS A 77 2.47 2.36 -5.68
C HIS A 77 3.73 2.57 -4.82
N CYS A 78 3.92 1.75 -3.79
CA CYS A 78 5.14 1.77 -2.97
C CYS A 78 6.40 1.46 -3.81
N THR A 79 6.30 0.53 -4.78
CA THR A 79 7.41 0.19 -5.67
C THR A 79 7.72 1.25 -6.73
N GLU A 80 7.02 2.36 -6.74
CA GLU A 80 7.24 3.43 -7.72
C GLU A 80 7.64 4.74 -7.05
N LEU A 81 7.20 4.97 -5.80
CA LEU A 81 7.66 6.10 -4.99
C LEU A 81 9.04 5.89 -4.36
N PHE A 82 9.34 4.69 -3.88
CA PHE A 82 10.51 4.47 -3.04
C PHE A 82 11.71 3.94 -3.84
N PRO A 83 12.89 4.58 -3.77
CA PRO A 83 14.13 3.98 -4.25
C PRO A 83 14.45 2.69 -3.45
N THR A 84 15.19 1.77 -4.06
CA THR A 84 15.37 0.37 -3.60
C THR A 84 15.77 0.25 -2.11
N GLU A 85 16.60 1.18 -1.64
CA GLU A 85 17.09 1.27 -0.25
C GLU A 85 15.95 1.46 0.77
N VAL A 86 15.02 2.40 0.51
CA VAL A 86 13.94 2.76 1.44
C VAL A 86 12.74 1.81 1.30
N ARG A 87 12.59 1.20 0.11
CA ARG A 87 11.51 0.27 -0.21
C ARG A 87 11.53 -0.98 0.65
N ILE A 88 12.70 -1.60 0.84
CA ILE A 88 12.81 -2.86 1.61
C ILE A 88 12.42 -2.62 3.08
N LEU A 89 12.87 -1.51 3.66
CA LEU A 89 12.53 -1.12 5.02
C LEU A 89 11.03 -0.78 5.17
N GLY A 90 10.46 -0.04 4.21
CA GLY A 90 9.04 0.29 4.19
C GLY A 90 8.14 -0.94 4.05
N LEU A 91 8.46 -1.83 3.10
CA LEU A 91 7.73 -3.09 2.93
C LEU A 91 7.90 -4.01 4.15
N GLY A 92 9.10 -4.12 4.71
CA GLY A 92 9.35 -4.93 5.91
C GLY A 92 8.56 -4.44 7.13
N THR A 93 8.57 -3.14 7.42
CA THR A 93 7.80 -2.55 8.52
C THR A 93 6.29 -2.70 8.32
N SER A 94 5.79 -2.49 7.10
CA SER A 94 4.38 -2.75 6.77
C SER A 94 4.00 -4.23 6.94
N GLY A 95 4.93 -5.15 6.64
CA GLY A 95 4.75 -6.59 6.84
C GLY A 95 4.57 -6.95 8.31
N VAL A 96 5.43 -6.41 9.20
CA VAL A 96 5.29 -6.60 10.65
C VAL A 96 3.95 -6.06 11.15
N MET A 97 3.52 -4.88 10.70
CA MET A 97 2.21 -4.32 11.06
C MET A 97 1.04 -5.17 10.55
N SER A 98 1.15 -5.72 9.33
CA SER A 98 0.16 -6.65 8.77
C SER A 98 0.08 -7.94 9.57
N SER A 99 1.21 -8.48 10.04
CA SER A 99 1.25 -9.65 10.91
C SER A 99 0.58 -9.37 12.26
N ILE A 100 0.87 -8.23 12.89
CA ILE A 100 0.21 -7.83 14.15
C ILE A 100 -1.31 -7.74 13.95
N GLY A 101 -1.77 -7.10 12.87
CA GLY A 101 -3.19 -7.01 12.55
C GLY A 101 -3.83 -8.39 12.35
N SER A 102 -3.13 -9.30 11.67
CA SER A 102 -3.58 -10.68 11.45
C SER A 102 -3.64 -11.50 12.74
N SER A 103 -2.74 -11.26 13.70
CA SER A 103 -2.77 -11.89 15.02
C SER A 103 -3.90 -11.35 15.90
N VAL A 104 -4.19 -10.05 15.83
CA VAL A 104 -5.26 -9.40 16.61
C VAL A 104 -6.66 -9.72 16.06
N SER A 105 -6.78 -9.88 14.73
CA SER A 105 -8.06 -10.16 14.06
C SER A 105 -8.87 -11.33 14.65
N PRO A 106 -8.32 -12.55 14.80
CA PRO A 106 -9.04 -13.68 15.39
C PRO A 106 -9.36 -13.46 16.87
N TYR A 107 -8.56 -12.69 17.60
CA TYR A 107 -8.83 -12.35 19.00
C TYR A 107 -10.10 -11.49 19.13
N ILE A 108 -10.21 -10.45 18.29
CA ILE A 108 -11.41 -9.61 18.21
C ILE A 108 -12.61 -10.47 17.80
N SER A 109 -12.46 -11.28 16.74
CA SER A 109 -13.56 -12.11 16.25
C SER A 109 -14.03 -13.12 17.29
N ASN A 110 -13.13 -13.86 17.93
CA ASN A 110 -13.49 -14.92 18.87
C ASN A 110 -14.12 -14.39 20.16
N MET A 111 -13.69 -13.22 20.63
CA MET A 111 -14.26 -12.60 21.84
C MET A 111 -15.60 -11.90 21.58
N LEU A 112 -15.77 -11.24 20.43
CA LEU A 112 -16.97 -10.45 20.14
C LEU A 112 -18.08 -11.25 19.47
N THR A 113 -17.77 -12.25 18.64
CA THR A 113 -18.78 -13.08 17.96
C THR A 113 -19.83 -13.70 18.89
N PRO A 114 -19.50 -14.25 20.08
CA PRO A 114 -20.50 -14.85 20.96
C PRO A 114 -21.42 -13.81 21.64
N VAL A 115 -21.01 -12.54 21.74
CA VAL A 115 -21.80 -11.48 22.38
C VAL A 115 -22.57 -10.66 21.35
N VAL A 116 -21.92 -10.29 20.24
CA VAL A 116 -22.43 -9.41 19.19
C VAL A 116 -21.90 -9.87 17.81
N PRO A 117 -22.65 -10.71 17.08
CA PRO A 117 -22.20 -11.30 15.80
C PRO A 117 -21.87 -10.28 14.70
N TRP A 118 -22.45 -9.08 14.76
CA TRP A 118 -22.25 -8.01 13.77
C TRP A 118 -21.02 -7.13 14.07
N ALA A 119 -20.48 -7.17 15.29
CA ALA A 119 -19.43 -6.25 15.71
C ALA A 119 -18.10 -6.42 14.95
N PRO A 120 -17.60 -7.64 14.68
CA PRO A 120 -16.35 -7.80 13.91
C PRO A 120 -16.45 -7.17 12.52
N SER A 121 -17.58 -7.35 11.83
CA SER A 121 -17.82 -6.78 10.50
C SER A 121 -17.77 -5.26 10.52
N VAL A 122 -18.35 -4.61 11.54
CA VAL A 122 -18.33 -3.16 11.68
C VAL A 122 -16.93 -2.63 12.00
N ILE A 123 -16.18 -3.32 12.86
CA ILE A 123 -14.81 -2.93 13.24
C ILE A 123 -13.89 -3.00 12.04
N PHE A 124 -13.88 -4.12 11.31
CA PHE A 124 -13.04 -4.26 10.13
C PHE A 124 -13.49 -3.37 8.96
N GLY A 125 -14.80 -3.14 8.83
CA GLY A 125 -15.37 -2.31 7.77
C GLY A 125 -15.01 -0.83 7.96
N SER A 126 -15.18 -0.32 9.17
CA SER A 126 -14.77 1.05 9.53
C SER A 126 -13.25 1.24 9.43
N ALA A 127 -12.45 0.27 9.88
CA ALA A 127 -10.99 0.31 9.72
C ALA A 127 -10.56 0.38 8.24
N SER A 128 -11.25 -0.35 7.36
CA SER A 128 -10.98 -0.31 5.91
C SER A 128 -11.33 1.04 5.29
N ILE A 129 -12.42 1.68 5.72
CA ILE A 129 -12.80 3.03 5.26
C ILE A 129 -11.80 4.07 5.73
N LEU A 130 -11.37 4.00 7.00
CA LEU A 130 -10.31 4.87 7.53
C LEU A 130 -9.00 4.68 6.78
N GLY A 131 -8.65 3.44 6.42
CA GLY A 131 -7.50 3.14 5.57
C GLY A 131 -7.62 3.76 4.17
N SER A 132 -8.78 3.66 3.54
CA SER A 132 -9.03 4.31 2.24
C SER A 132 -8.91 5.82 2.32
N LEU A 133 -9.43 6.43 3.40
CA LEU A 133 -9.28 7.87 3.65
C LEU A 133 -7.82 8.27 3.92
N ALA A 134 -7.05 7.43 4.61
CA ALA A 134 -5.62 7.67 4.78
C ALA A 134 -4.86 7.69 3.44
N ILE A 135 -5.28 6.88 2.47
CA ILE A 135 -4.73 6.90 1.11
C ILE A 135 -5.10 8.21 0.39
N THR A 136 -6.28 8.80 0.64
CA THR A 136 -6.62 10.10 0.03
C THR A 136 -5.70 11.21 0.53
N LEU A 137 -5.28 11.16 1.80
CA LEU A 137 -4.34 12.10 2.41
C LEU A 137 -2.92 12.01 1.84
N LEU A 138 -2.54 10.87 1.24
CA LEU A 138 -1.26 10.74 0.56
C LEU A 138 -1.26 11.57 -0.74
N PRO A 139 -0.40 12.59 -0.92
CA PRO A 139 -0.39 13.39 -2.15
C PRO A 139 -0.17 12.50 -3.38
N GLU A 140 -0.95 12.73 -4.45
CA GLU A 140 -0.87 11.91 -5.66
C GLU A 140 0.53 11.98 -6.28
N SER A 141 1.19 10.83 -6.51
CA SER A 141 2.54 10.79 -7.11
C SER A 141 2.52 10.93 -8.64
N LYS A 142 1.51 11.57 -9.21
CA LYS A 142 1.39 11.71 -10.66
C LYS A 142 2.33 12.83 -11.13
N GLY A 143 3.52 12.45 -11.59
CA GLY A 143 4.40 13.34 -12.38
C GLY A 143 5.65 13.88 -11.69
N VAL A 144 6.07 13.33 -10.55
CA VAL A 144 7.38 13.67 -9.99
C VAL A 144 8.41 12.68 -10.55
N PRO A 145 9.44 13.13 -11.29
CA PRO A 145 10.53 12.26 -11.74
C PRO A 145 11.17 11.59 -10.53
N MET A 146 11.56 10.32 -10.67
CA MET A 146 12.24 9.56 -9.60
C MET A 146 13.46 10.35 -9.15
N ALA A 147 13.54 10.67 -7.85
CA ALA A 147 14.79 11.13 -7.27
C ALA A 147 15.76 9.95 -7.31
N ASP A 148 16.70 9.98 -8.26
CA ASP A 148 17.64 8.89 -8.53
C ASP A 148 18.66 8.67 -7.39
N THR A 149 18.71 9.52 -6.35
CA THR A 149 19.69 9.39 -5.26
C THR A 149 19.20 10.01 -3.95
N ILE A 150 19.52 9.37 -2.82
CA ILE A 150 19.23 9.82 -1.43
C ILE A 150 19.75 11.25 -1.15
N HIS A 151 20.70 11.72 -1.95
CA HIS A 151 21.28 13.07 -1.88
C HIS A 151 20.28 14.20 -2.20
N ASP A 152 19.13 13.90 -2.81
CA ASP A 152 18.08 14.89 -3.07
C ASP A 152 17.01 14.97 -1.96
N LEU A 153 17.03 14.03 -1.00
CA LEU A 153 16.15 14.04 0.18
C LEU A 153 16.75 14.82 1.36
N GLU A 154 18.07 14.90 1.46
CA GLU A 154 18.77 15.65 2.53
C GLU A 154 18.63 17.16 2.33
N THR A 155 18.39 17.61 1.10
CA THR A 155 18.36 19.04 0.78
C THR A 155 16.95 19.64 0.80
N ARG A 156 15.97 19.02 1.46
CA ARG A 156 14.68 19.69 1.75
C ARG A 156 14.78 20.87 2.73
N ASP A 157 16.00 21.33 3.05
CA ASP A 157 16.33 22.69 3.51
C ASP A 157 17.22 23.44 2.48
N TYR A 158 16.83 23.44 1.19
CA TYR A 158 17.49 24.20 0.10
C TYR A 158 17.52 25.73 0.36
N SER A 159 16.73 26.23 1.32
CA SER A 159 16.65 27.66 1.65
C SER A 159 17.94 28.21 2.28
N LYS A 160 18.70 27.37 2.99
CA LYS A 160 19.96 27.76 3.65
C LYS A 160 21.19 27.52 2.77
N PHE A 161 21.20 26.46 1.96
CA PHE A 161 22.35 26.07 1.14
C PHE A 161 22.56 26.97 -0.09
N LEU A 162 21.48 27.50 -0.68
CA LEU A 162 21.56 28.42 -1.83
C LEU A 162 21.95 29.86 -1.45
N ARG A 163 21.99 30.18 -0.15
CA ARG A 163 22.32 31.53 0.35
C ARG A 163 23.82 31.78 0.45
N ASP A 164 24.63 30.72 0.47
CA ASP A 164 26.09 30.82 0.65
C ASP A 164 26.87 30.43 -0.62
N PRO A 165 27.32 31.41 -1.44
CA PRO A 165 28.08 31.14 -2.66
C PRO A 165 29.43 30.45 -2.44
N LYS A 166 29.94 30.43 -1.20
CA LYS A 166 31.19 29.71 -0.85
C LYS A 166 31.01 28.20 -0.78
N ALA A 167 29.83 27.71 -0.39
CA ALA A 167 29.55 26.27 -0.28
C ALA A 167 29.49 25.59 -1.66
N GLN A 168 29.05 26.31 -2.69
CA GLN A 168 28.98 25.82 -4.07
C GLN A 168 30.36 25.60 -4.69
N ILE A 169 31.32 26.50 -4.44
CA ILE A 169 32.67 26.41 -5.00
C ILE A 169 33.44 25.22 -4.40
N THR A 170 33.27 24.96 -3.10
CA THR A 170 33.91 23.82 -2.43
C THR A 170 33.31 22.48 -2.87
N ALA A 171 32.00 22.42 -3.14
CA ALA A 171 31.36 21.21 -3.63
C ALA A 171 31.80 20.86 -5.07
N VAL A 172 31.90 21.85 -5.96
CA VAL A 172 32.39 21.66 -7.33
C VAL A 172 33.87 21.25 -7.35
N ALA A 173 34.71 21.86 -6.51
CA ALA A 173 36.12 21.49 -6.38
C ALA A 173 36.33 20.04 -5.86
N LYS A 174 35.44 19.58 -4.97
CA LYS A 174 35.49 18.22 -4.42
C LYS A 174 35.08 17.16 -5.44
N THR A 175 34.07 17.45 -6.28
CA THR A 175 33.62 16.56 -7.35
C THR A 175 34.68 16.41 -8.46
N GLN A 176 35.40 17.50 -8.78
CA GLN A 176 36.51 17.47 -9.74
C GLN A 176 37.71 16.65 -9.26
N SER A 177 37.87 16.46 -7.94
CA SER A 177 38.96 15.66 -7.35
C SER A 177 38.71 14.14 -7.44
N TYR A 178 37.46 13.70 -7.61
CA TYR A 178 37.12 12.27 -7.75
C TYR A 178 37.27 11.77 -9.19
N THR A 179 37.10 12.62 -10.19
CA THR A 179 37.26 12.28 -11.62
C THR A 179 38.71 12.24 -12.10
N SER A 180 39.67 12.72 -11.29
CA SER A 180 41.09 12.76 -11.64
C SER A 180 41.92 11.60 -11.09
N LEU A 181 41.33 10.62 -10.38
CA LEU A 181 42.07 9.41 -10.00
C LEU A 181 42.22 8.52 -11.26
N PRO A 182 43.44 8.29 -11.76
CA PRO A 182 43.65 7.39 -12.88
C PRO A 182 43.18 6.00 -12.45
N SER A 183 42.38 5.36 -13.30
CA SER A 183 42.22 3.92 -13.32
C SER A 183 43.62 3.29 -13.37
N LEU A 184 44.15 2.94 -12.20
CA LEU A 184 45.42 2.22 -12.06
C LEU A 184 45.17 0.80 -12.56
N ASN A 185 45.41 0.65 -13.87
CA ASN A 185 45.93 -0.57 -14.47
C ASN A 185 46.96 -1.19 -13.51
N HIS A 186 46.81 -2.46 -13.17
CA HIS A 186 47.75 -3.53 -13.56
C HIS A 186 47.41 -4.84 -12.84
N ALA A 187 47.55 -5.90 -13.64
CA ALA A 187 47.63 -7.34 -13.33
C ALA A 187 46.30 -8.09 -13.17
#